data_AF-A0ABD5IPI6-F1
#
_entry.id   AF-A0ABD5IPI6-F1
#
_cell.length_a   1.000
_cell.length_b   1.000
_cell.length_c   1.000
_cell.angle_alpha   90.00
_cell.angle_beta   90.00
_cell.angle_gamma   90.00
#
_symmetry.space_group_name_H-M   'P 1'
#
loop_
_entity.id
_entity.type
_entity.pdbx_description
1 polymer ?
#
loop_
_entity_poly.entity_id
_entity_poly.type
_entity_poly.pdbx_seq_one_letter_code
_entity_poly.pdbx_strand_id
1 'polypeptide(L)'
;MKVTSATLVCEKIHTGIHSVSENDNVIGYIAKTKNDELPVGAVLADGTDLGEFDCPNCAVKEIYRKANNITDGHLITSDEKKEMLLAFMMAMLGGSEERTTH
;
A
#
# COMPACT_ATOMS: atom_id res chain seq x y z
N MET A 1 -8.52 -18.51 3.23
CA MET A 1 -8.56 -17.11 2.76
C MET A 1 -8.04 -17.09 1.33
N LYS A 2 -8.83 -16.65 0.35
CA LYS A 2 -8.37 -16.57 -1.05
C LYS A 2 -7.52 -15.30 -1.18
N VAL A 3 -6.23 -15.47 -1.47
CA VAL A 3 -5.32 -14.34 -1.66
C VAL A 3 -5.37 -13.96 -3.14
N THR A 4 -5.80 -12.73 -3.42
CA THR A 4 -5.72 -12.14 -4.76
C THR A 4 -4.48 -11.27 -4.83
N SER A 5 -3.69 -11.42 -5.89
CA SER A 5 -2.53 -10.57 -6.17
C SER A 5 -2.84 -9.62 -7.32
N ALA A 6 -2.51 -8.35 -7.14
CA ALA A 6 -2.49 -7.36 -8.21
C ALA A 6 -1.10 -6.72 -8.29
N THR A 7 -0.71 -6.33 -9.50
CA THR A 7 0.52 -5.58 -9.76
C THR A 7 0.11 -4.17 -10.16
N LEU A 8 0.56 -3.19 -9.38
CA LEU A 8 0.30 -1.78 -9.64
C LEU A 8 1.57 -1.11 -10.15
N VAL A 9 1.41 -0.30 -11.18
CA VAL A 9 2.48 0.51 -11.77
C VAL A 9 2.21 1.97 -11.44
N CYS A 10 3.18 2.64 -10.83
CA CYS A 10 3.14 4.09 -10.58
C CYS A 10 4.06 4.79 -11.58
N GLU A 11 3.50 5.55 -12.52
CA GLU A 11 4.26 6.24 -13.57
C GLU A 11 4.16 7.76 -13.38
N LYS A 12 5.29 8.47 -13.52
CA LYS A 12 5.31 9.93 -13.42
C LYS A 12 4.80 10.55 -14.72
N ILE A 13 3.66 11.24 -14.65
CA ILE A 13 3.03 11.90 -15.81
C ILE A 13 3.24 13.42 -15.83
N HIS A 14 3.51 14.02 -14.66
CA HIS A 14 3.85 15.44 -14.53
C HIS A 14 4.74 15.64 -13.29
N THR A 15 5.42 16.78 -13.17
CA THR A 15 6.03 17.23 -11.92
C THR A 15 5.04 17.11 -10.76
N GLY A 16 5.37 16.25 -9.79
CA GLY A 16 4.55 16.00 -8.62
C GLY A 16 3.37 15.05 -8.83
N ILE A 17 3.04 14.62 -10.06
CA ILE A 17 1.86 13.78 -10.31
C ILE A 17 2.29 12.43 -10.89
N HIS A 18 1.79 11.35 -10.30
CA HIS A 18 1.97 9.99 -10.80
C HIS A 18 0.61 9.35 -11.05
N SER A 19 0.48 8.63 -12.16
CA SER A 19 -0.66 7.74 -12.41
C SER A 19 -0.44 6.41 -11.72
N VAL A 20 -1.51 5.81 -11.22
CA VAL A 20 -1.56 4.46 -10.67
C VAL A 20 -2.36 3.60 -11.64
N SER A 21 -1.74 2.55 -12.16
CA SER A 21 -2.35 1.67 -13.17
C SER A 21 -2.36 0.21 -12.72
N GLU A 22 -3.42 -0.50 -13.07
CA GLU A 22 -3.57 -1.95 -12.96
C GLU A 22 -3.87 -2.52 -14.35
N ASN A 23 -3.10 -3.53 -14.80
CA ASN A 23 -3.28 -4.16 -16.11
C ASN A 23 -3.43 -3.14 -17.26
N ASP A 24 -2.50 -2.17 -17.32
CA ASP A 24 -2.46 -1.06 -18.29
C ASP A 24 -3.64 -0.08 -18.24
N ASN A 25 -4.56 -0.21 -17.28
CA ASN A 25 -5.65 0.74 -17.06
C ASN A 25 -5.32 1.66 -15.89
N VAL A 26 -5.40 2.97 -16.11
CA VAL A 26 -5.25 3.96 -15.04
C VAL A 26 -6.46 3.89 -14.11
N ILE A 27 -6.22 3.59 -12.84
CA ILE A 27 -7.25 3.48 -11.81
C ILE A 27 -7.28 4.71 -10.88
N GLY A 28 -6.23 5.52 -10.89
CA GLY A 28 -6.17 6.77 -10.15
C GLY A 28 -4.85 7.49 -10.30
N TYR A 29 -4.69 8.55 -9.50
CA TYR A 29 -3.56 9.45 -9.53
C TYR A 29 -3.16 9.81 -8.11
N ILE A 30 -1.85 10.00 -7.90
CA ILE A 30 -1.30 10.58 -6.69
C ILE A 30 -0.60 11.89 -7.02
N ALA A 31 -0.85 12.90 -6.20
CA ALA A 31 -0.23 14.21 -6.31
C ALA A 31 0.62 14.47 -5.06
N LYS A 32 1.94 14.58 -5.25
CA LYS A 32 2.88 15.08 -4.27
C LYS A 32 2.79 16.60 -4.20
N THR A 33 2.76 17.12 -2.98
CA THR A 33 3.16 18.50 -2.72
C THR A 33 4.69 18.63 -2.89
N LYS A 34 5.19 19.85 -3.13
CA LYS A 34 6.61 20.09 -3.49
C LYS A 34 7.65 19.61 -2.45
N ASN A 35 7.21 19.20 -1.25
CA ASN A 35 8.06 18.67 -0.20
C ASN A 35 7.92 17.14 -0.16
N ASP A 36 9.06 16.46 -0.15
CA ASP A 36 9.16 15.00 -0.34
C ASP A 36 8.62 14.14 0.81
N GLU A 37 7.90 14.71 1.78
CA GLU A 37 7.50 14.04 3.01
C GLU A 37 6.06 14.31 3.44
N LEU A 38 5.08 14.33 2.52
CA LEU A 38 3.62 14.37 2.82
C LEU A 38 3.07 15.80 3.00
N PRO A 39 1.75 16.01 2.83
CA PRO A 39 0.71 15.06 2.41
C PRO A 39 0.78 14.70 0.92
N VAL A 40 0.31 13.49 0.60
CA VAL A 40 0.09 13.02 -0.78
C VAL A 40 -1.41 12.96 -1.03
N GLY A 41 -1.91 13.74 -1.98
CA GLY A 41 -3.30 13.68 -2.42
C GLY A 41 -3.54 12.47 -3.32
N ALA A 42 -4.69 11.81 -3.18
CA ALA A 42 -5.09 10.68 -4.01
C ALA A 42 -6.46 10.91 -4.63
N VAL A 43 -6.58 10.63 -5.93
CA VAL A 43 -7.82 10.82 -6.70
C VAL A 43 -8.04 9.59 -7.57
N LEU A 44 -9.29 9.14 -7.72
CA LEU A 44 -9.65 8.08 -8.66
C LEU A 44 -9.61 8.58 -10.11
N ALA A 45 -9.58 7.64 -11.06
CA ALA A 45 -9.61 7.96 -12.49
C ALA A 45 -10.87 8.74 -12.92
N ASP A 46 -11.97 8.62 -12.17
CA ASP A 46 -13.23 9.35 -12.40
C ASP A 46 -13.25 10.76 -11.76
N GLY A 47 -12.17 11.16 -11.09
CA GLY A 47 -12.05 12.45 -10.41
C GLY A 47 -12.55 12.46 -8.96
N THR A 48 -12.99 11.32 -8.42
CA THR A 48 -13.37 11.22 -7.01
C THR A 48 -12.15 11.44 -6.11
N ASP A 49 -12.24 12.44 -5.24
CA ASP A 49 -11.22 12.73 -4.24
C ASP A 49 -11.26 11.68 -3.11
N LEU A 50 -10.11 11.09 -2.81
CA LEU A 50 -9.92 10.14 -1.72
C LEU A 50 -9.26 10.78 -0.50
N GLY A 51 -8.86 12.05 -0.61
CA GLY A 51 -8.21 12.83 0.43
C GLY A 51 -6.69 12.75 0.39
N GLU A 52 -6.10 13.15 1.50
CA GLU A 52 -4.65 13.24 1.70
C GLU A 52 -4.16 12.10 2.59
N PHE A 53 -2.96 11.59 2.29
CA PHE A 53 -2.35 10.48 2.98
C PHE A 53 -0.95 10.82 3.47
N ASP A 54 -0.65 10.32 4.67
CA ASP A 54 0.68 10.38 5.30
C ASP A 54 1.64 9.29 4.78
N CYS A 55 1.27 8.56 3.73
CA CYS A 55 2.22 7.69 3.04
C CYS A 55 1.83 7.47 1.57
N PRO A 56 2.77 7.54 0.61
CA PRO A 56 2.46 7.28 -0.80
C PRO A 56 1.85 5.89 -1.02
N ASN A 57 2.35 4.87 -0.31
CA ASN A 57 1.81 3.51 -0.38
C ASN A 57 0.37 3.42 0.16
N CYS A 58 0.00 4.26 1.14
CA CYS A 58 -1.34 4.32 1.72
C CYS A 58 -2.33 4.87 0.69
N ALA A 59 -1.93 5.95 0.01
CA ALA A 59 -2.69 6.52 -1.11
C ALA A 59 -2.91 5.49 -2.24
N VAL A 60 -1.85 4.79 -2.66
CA VAL A 60 -1.93 3.76 -3.70
C VAL A 60 -2.85 2.60 -3.30
N LYS A 61 -2.75 2.13 -2.05
CA LYS A 61 -3.65 1.08 -1.52
C LYS A 61 -5.10 1.53 -1.52
N GLU A 62 -5.37 2.78 -1.13
CA GLU A 62 -6.74 3.30 -1.08
C GLU A 62 -7.34 3.47 -2.49
N ILE A 63 -6.57 3.96 -3.46
CA ILE A 63 -6.96 4.00 -4.88
C ILE A 63 -7.37 2.60 -5.34
N TYR A 64 -6.51 1.60 -5.12
CA TYR A 64 -6.80 0.23 -5.52
C TYR A 64 -8.03 -0.35 -4.82
N ARG A 65 -8.16 -0.12 -3.51
CA ARG A 65 -9.30 -0.55 -2.70
C ARG A 65 -10.61 -0.02 -3.27
N LYS A 66 -10.66 1.28 -3.55
CA LYS A 66 -11.86 1.96 -4.04
C LYS A 66 -12.17 1.61 -5.49
N ALA A 67 -11.17 1.59 -6.38
CA ALA A 67 -11.35 1.21 -7.78
C ALA A 67 -11.92 -0.21 -7.94
N ASN A 68 -11.54 -1.14 -7.05
CA ASN A 68 -11.99 -2.54 -7.08
C ASN A 68 -13.14 -2.84 -6.09
N ASN A 69 -13.75 -1.84 -5.46
CA ASN A 69 -14.85 -2.00 -4.49
C ASN A 69 -14.54 -3.00 -3.35
N ILE A 70 -13.31 -3.00 -2.85
CA ILE A 70 -12.89 -3.90 -1.77
C ILE A 70 -13.34 -3.31 -0.44
N THR A 71 -14.40 -3.84 0.15
CA THR A 71 -14.94 -3.43 1.46
C THR A 71 -14.29 -4.17 2.62
N ASP A 72 -13.89 -5.42 2.40
CA ASP A 72 -13.35 -6.32 3.42
C ASP A 72 -12.03 -6.94 2.95
N GLY A 73 -11.03 -6.91 3.83
CA GLY A 73 -9.70 -7.47 3.57
C GLY A 73 -8.57 -6.53 3.96
N HIS A 74 -7.35 -7.08 3.97
CA HIS A 74 -6.13 -6.32 4.23
C HIS A 74 -5.26 -6.30 2.98
N LEU A 75 -4.95 -5.10 2.49
CA LEU A 75 -4.03 -4.91 1.38
C LEU A 75 -2.60 -4.90 1.92
N ILE A 76 -1.87 -5.97 1.62
CA ILE A 76 -0.48 -6.15 2.06
C ILE A 76 0.41 -6.05 0.82
N THR A 77 1.37 -5.13 0.83
CA THR A 77 2.37 -5.02 -0.24
C THR A 77 3.35 -6.19 -0.17
N SER A 78 4.07 -6.45 -1.27
CA SER A 78 5.08 -7.51 -1.30
C SER A 78 6.19 -7.33 -0.26
N ASP A 79 6.54 -6.09 0.06
CA ASP A 79 7.58 -5.77 1.04
C ASP A 79 7.10 -6.06 2.46
N GLU A 80 5.86 -5.66 2.79
CA GLU A 80 5.23 -5.98 4.07
C GLU A 80 5.07 -7.50 4.28
N LYS A 81 4.83 -8.27 3.20
CA LYS A 81 4.77 -9.74 3.28
C LYS A 81 6.09 -10.36 3.75
N LYS A 82 7.23 -9.81 3.32
CA LYS A 82 8.55 -10.31 3.73
C LYS A 82 8.81 -10.03 5.21
N GLU A 83 8.50 -8.83 5.67
CA GLU A 83 8.63 -8.44 7.08
C GLU A 83 7.73 -9.29 7.98
N MET A 84 6.49 -9.54 7.55
CA MET A 84 5.55 -10.37 8.32
C MET A 84 6.00 -11.84 8.39
N LEU A 85 6.52 -12.37 7.29
CA LEU A 85 7.10 -13.73 7.24
C LEU A 85 8.33 -13.82 8.15
N LEU A 86 9.22 -12.82 8.11
CA LEU A 86 10.42 -12.75 8.94
C LEU A 86 10.07 -12.69 10.43
N ALA A 87 9.11 -11.83 10.82
CA ALA A 87 8.63 -11.72 12.18
C ALA A 87 8.02 -13.04 12.69
N PHE A 88 7.26 -13.73 11.84
CA PHE A 88 6.72 -15.05 12.17
C PHE A 88 7.83 -16.09 12.36
N MET A 89 8.84 -16.11 11.49
CA MET A 89 10.00 -17.00 11.64
C MET A 89 10.80 -16.69 12.91
N MET A 90 11.01 -15.42 13.25
CA MET A 90 11.67 -15.00 14.49
C MET A 90 10.87 -15.41 15.73
N ALA A 91 9.55 -15.26 15.72
CA ALA A 91 8.69 -15.70 16.82
C ALA A 91 8.73 -17.23 17.03
N MET A 92 8.86 -18.00 15.95
CA MET A 92 8.98 -19.46 16.00
C MET A 92 10.37 -19.93 16.43
N LEU A 93 11.41 -19.13 16.17
CA LEU A 93 12.80 -19.41 16.56
C LEU A 93 13.13 -18.89 17.99
N GLY A 94 12.43 -17.86 18.48
CA GLY A 94 12.62 -17.27 19.81
C GLY A 94 11.91 -17.99 20.97
N GLY A 95 11.30 -19.15 20.71
CA GLY A 95 10.58 -19.96 21.70
C GLY A 95 11.45 -20.85 22.61
N SER A 96 12.72 -20.48 22.85
CA SER A 96 13.61 -21.18 23.77
C SER A 96 14.60 -20.21 24.43
N GLU A 97 14.09 -19.25 25.19
CA GLU A 97 14.80 -18.80 26.38
C GLU A 97 13.96 -19.24 27.57
N GLU A 98 14.38 -20.35 28.19
CA GLU A 98 13.93 -20.75 29.51
C GLU A 98 14.17 -19.57 30.46
N ARG A 99 13.08 -18.88 30.79
CA ARG A 99 13.06 -17.93 31.90
C ARG A 99 13.09 -18.74 33.19
N THR A 100 14.29 -19.18 33.58
CA THR A 100 14.58 -19.52 34.97
C THR A 100 14.37 -18.24 35.79
N THR A 101 13.37 -18.24 36.66
CA THR A 101 13.39 -17.46 37.90
C THR A 101 12.28 -17.93 38.84
N HIS A 102 12.76 -18.47 39.98
CA HIS A 102 12.10 -18.83 41.24
C HIS A 102 11.42 -20.20 41.35
#